data_AF-A0AAJ0GMW4-F1
#
_entry.id   AF-A0AAJ0GMW4-F1
#
_cell.length_a   1.000
_cell.length_b   1.000
_cell.length_c   1.000
_cell.angle_alpha   90.00
_cell.angle_beta   90.00
_cell.angle_gamma   90.00
#
_symmetry.space_group_name_H-M   'P 1'
#
loop_
_entity.id
_entity.type
_entity.pdbx_description
1 polymer ?
#
loop_
_entity_poly.entity_id
_entity_poly.type
_entity_poly.pdbx_seq_one_letter_code
_entity_poly.pdbx_strand_id
1 'polypeptide(L)'
;YRVRLINAEIDIFFMFSIDNHTMEAIANDLVPIQPFNTSIVSIGIGQRYDVIIHADQSDTADNFWIRAVPQTSCSSTNSMEHVILGIVYYGTSPSTPDTTGYNKTDSCDDISSTDLVPYVSKTVDSAAIWAEEEPVTIGAAPTNSNLLWWSVNGATLDMSWLNP
;
A
#
# COMPACT_ATOMS: atom_id res chain seq x y z
N TYR A 1 -19.58 4.55 -0.52
CA TYR A 1 -18.60 5.64 -0.69
C TYR A 1 -17.46 5.16 -1.56
N ARG A 2 -16.95 5.98 -2.48
CA ARG A 2 -15.70 5.69 -3.20
C ARG A 2 -14.55 6.42 -2.51
N VAL A 3 -13.54 5.69 -2.09
CA VAL A 3 -12.34 6.21 -1.44
C VAL A 3 -11.14 5.93 -2.35
N ARG A 4 -10.25 6.92 -2.49
CA ARG A 4 -9.02 6.81 -3.28
C ARG A 4 -7.85 6.80 -2.32
N LEU A 5 -7.31 5.62 -2.08
CA LEU A 5 -6.15 5.41 -1.23
C LEU A 5 -4.89 5.74 -2.03
N ILE A 6 -3.98 6.49 -1.41
CA ILE A 6 -2.69 6.86 -1.97
C ILE A 6 -1.68 6.72 -0.85
N ASN A 7 -0.65 5.90 -1.05
CA ASN A 7 0.49 5.91 -0.14
C ASN A 7 1.51 6.94 -0.66
N ALA A 8 1.64 8.04 0.08
CA ALA A 8 2.51 9.16 -0.23
C ALA A 8 3.67 9.31 0.78
N GLU A 9 4.02 8.22 1.47
CA GLU A 9 5.08 8.20 2.47
C GLU A 9 6.48 8.18 1.87
N ILE A 10 7.47 8.39 2.73
CA ILE A 10 8.89 8.34 2.35
C ILE A 10 9.44 6.91 2.36
N ASP A 11 9.07 6.10 3.36
CA ASP A 11 9.67 4.77 3.62
C ASP A 11 8.71 3.81 4.35
N ILE A 12 7.39 3.96 4.12
CA ILE A 12 6.38 3.17 4.83
C ILE A 12 5.50 2.39 3.85
N PHE A 13 5.44 1.08 4.04
CA PHE A 13 4.43 0.21 3.45
C PHE A 13 3.25 0.07 4.42
N PHE A 14 2.02 0.26 3.94
CA PHE A 14 0.84 0.20 4.77
C PHE A 14 -0.06 -0.99 4.47
N MET A 15 -0.67 -1.51 5.53
CA MET A 15 -1.94 -2.22 5.44
C MET A 15 -3.06 -1.30 5.92
N PHE A 16 -3.95 -0.93 4.99
CA PHE A 16 -5.12 -0.10 5.25
C PHE A 16 -6.36 -0.96 5.50
N SER A 17 -7.16 -0.61 6.52
CA SER A 17 -8.45 -1.25 6.77
C SER A 17 -9.43 -0.30 7.48
N ILE A 18 -10.72 -0.62 7.44
CA ILE A 18 -11.73 -0.04 8.32
C ILE A 18 -12.39 -1.19 9.08
N ASP A 19 -12.37 -1.13 10.41
CA ASP A 19 -12.89 -2.20 11.25
C ASP A 19 -14.33 -2.56 10.85
N ASN A 20 -14.64 -3.85 10.83
CA ASN A 20 -15.94 -4.43 10.43
C ASN A 20 -16.38 -4.18 8.98
N HIS A 21 -15.62 -3.44 8.17
CA HIS A 21 -15.99 -3.15 6.79
C HIS A 21 -15.20 -4.01 5.80
N THR A 22 -15.92 -4.49 4.79
CA THR A 22 -15.31 -5.00 3.55
C THR A 22 -15.20 -3.86 2.56
N MET A 23 -14.08 -3.83 1.84
CA MET A 23 -13.80 -2.88 0.76
C MET A 23 -13.83 -3.62 -0.57
N GLU A 24 -14.61 -3.12 -1.52
CA GLU A 24 -14.59 -3.61 -2.90
C GLU A 24 -13.53 -2.82 -3.68
N ALA A 25 -12.39 -3.43 -4.00
CA ALA A 25 -11.34 -2.80 -4.80
C ALA A 25 -11.74 -2.79 -6.27
N ILE A 26 -11.70 -1.61 -6.91
CA ILE A 26 -12.19 -1.38 -8.28
C ILE A 26 -11.12 -0.81 -9.23
N ALA A 27 -10.01 -0.31 -8.70
CA ALA A 27 -8.84 0.05 -9.49
C ALA A 27 -7.56 -0.14 -8.66
N ASN A 28 -6.48 -0.50 -9.36
CA ASN A 28 -5.11 -0.37 -8.88
C ASN A 28 -4.43 0.67 -9.78
N ASP A 29 -3.80 1.67 -9.18
CA ASP A 29 -3.13 2.75 -9.87
C ASP A 29 -4.06 3.52 -10.84
N LEU A 30 -3.74 3.57 -12.12
CA LEU A 30 -4.57 4.18 -13.17
C LEU A 30 -5.29 3.11 -14.01
N VAL A 31 -5.35 1.88 -13.51
CA VAL A 31 -5.93 0.73 -14.22
C VAL A 31 -7.15 0.23 -13.46
N PRO A 32 -8.37 0.41 -14.01
CA PRO A 32 -9.56 -0.25 -13.49
C PRO A 32 -9.38 -1.77 -13.52
N ILE A 33 -9.80 -2.45 -12.46
CA ILE A 33 -9.73 -3.90 -12.31
C ILE A 33 -11.14 -4.50 -12.21
N GLN A 34 -11.24 -5.82 -12.37
CA GLN A 34 -12.45 -6.54 -12.00
C GLN A 34 -12.65 -6.38 -10.48
N PRO A 35 -13.84 -5.95 -10.02
CA PRO A 35 -14.06 -5.74 -8.60
C PRO A 35 -13.85 -7.01 -7.78
N PHE A 36 -13.15 -6.88 -6.65
CA PHE A 36 -13.02 -7.95 -5.67
C PHE A 36 -13.10 -7.38 -4.25
N ASN A 37 -13.53 -8.22 -3.31
CA ASN A 37 -13.73 -7.82 -1.92
C ASN A 37 -12.50 -8.16 -1.07
N THR A 38 -12.07 -7.23 -0.24
CA THR A 38 -11.01 -7.43 0.77
C THR A 38 -11.31 -6.65 2.05
N SER A 39 -10.84 -7.15 3.19
CA SER A 39 -10.87 -6.42 4.47
C SER A 39 -9.62 -5.55 4.68
N ILE A 40 -8.54 -5.83 3.95
CA ILE A 40 -7.25 -5.14 4.07
C ILE A 40 -6.72 -4.82 2.66
N VAL A 41 -6.24 -3.59 2.48
CA VAL A 41 -5.50 -3.18 1.29
C VAL A 41 -4.03 -2.99 1.66
N SER A 42 -3.17 -3.88 1.17
CA SER A 42 -1.71 -3.68 1.16
C SER A 42 -1.37 -2.62 0.10
N ILE A 43 -0.64 -1.59 0.48
CA ILE A 43 -0.33 -0.46 -0.41
C ILE A 43 1.10 0.05 -0.19
N GLY A 44 1.94 -0.15 -1.21
CA GLY A 44 3.30 0.36 -1.26
C GLY A 44 3.38 1.83 -1.66
N ILE A 45 4.54 2.44 -1.42
CA ILE A 45 4.77 3.87 -1.71
C ILE A 45 4.51 4.15 -3.20
N GLY A 46 3.74 5.20 -3.47
CA GLY A 46 3.37 5.61 -4.82
C GLY A 46 2.19 4.83 -5.43
N GLN A 47 1.78 3.70 -4.86
CA GLN A 47 0.60 2.97 -5.34
C GLN A 47 -0.71 3.67 -4.96
N ARG A 48 -1.75 3.41 -5.75
CA ARG A 48 -3.12 3.85 -5.48
C ARG A 48 -4.09 2.70 -5.55
N TYR A 49 -5.13 2.74 -4.72
CA TYR A 49 -6.28 1.86 -4.85
C TYR A 49 -7.57 2.67 -4.77
N ASP A 50 -8.47 2.44 -5.70
CA ASP A 50 -9.85 2.90 -5.58
C ASP A 50 -10.68 1.79 -4.97
N VAL A 51 -11.35 2.08 -3.85
CA VAL A 51 -12.22 1.14 -3.16
C VAL A 51 -13.63 1.71 -2.97
N ILE A 52 -14.62 0.83 -3.05
CA ILE A 52 -16.00 1.12 -2.64
C ILE A 52 -16.21 0.55 -1.24
N ILE A 53 -16.76 1.39 -0.36
CA ILE A 53 -17.07 1.06 1.02
C ILE A 53 -18.56 1.28 1.23
N HIS A 54 -19.25 0.24 1.68
CA HIS A 54 -20.67 0.30 2.01
C HIS A 54 -20.83 0.67 3.49
N ALA A 55 -21.71 1.62 3.78
CA ALA A 55 -22.02 2.02 5.15
C ALA A 55 -23.15 1.13 5.71
N ASP A 56 -22.83 -0.14 5.93
CA ASP A 56 -23.80 -1.20 6.24
C ASP A 56 -23.60 -1.84 7.62
N GLN A 57 -22.76 -1.22 8.46
CA GLN A 57 -22.43 -1.74 9.80
C GLN A 57 -23.16 -1.04 10.95
N SER A 58 -24.29 -0.36 10.69
CA SER A 58 -25.06 0.37 11.73
C SER A 58 -25.58 -0.52 12.86
N ASP A 59 -25.80 -1.81 12.61
CA ASP A 59 -26.22 -2.77 13.64
C ASP A 59 -25.06 -3.24 14.53
N THR A 60 -23.82 -2.90 14.16
CA THR A 60 -22.61 -3.29 14.89
C THR A 60 -22.11 -2.16 15.80
N ALA A 61 -21.96 -0.95 15.25
CA ALA A 61 -21.53 0.23 15.99
C ALA A 61 -21.85 1.52 15.20
N ASP A 62 -21.78 2.65 15.88
CA ASP A 62 -21.88 3.98 15.24
C ASP A 62 -20.51 4.55 14.86
N ASN A 63 -19.41 4.04 15.42
CA ASN A 63 -18.06 4.56 15.23
C ASN A 63 -17.09 3.40 15.01
N PHE A 64 -16.20 3.52 14.03
CA PHE A 64 -15.25 2.49 13.61
C PHE A 64 -13.86 3.07 13.43
N TRP A 65 -12.83 2.30 13.80
CA TRP A 65 -11.46 2.67 13.48
C TRP A 65 -11.15 2.47 11.99
N ILE A 66 -10.63 3.51 11.36
CA ILE A 66 -9.77 3.41 10.19
C ILE A 66 -8.37 3.12 10.69
N ARG A 67 -7.67 2.17 10.08
CA ARG A 67 -6.30 1.80 10.45
C ARG A 67 -5.41 1.91 9.22
N ALA A 68 -4.34 2.68 9.35
CA ALA A 68 -3.16 2.61 8.48
C ALA A 68 -2.03 2.03 9.32
N VAL A 69 -1.69 0.77 9.06
CA VAL A 69 -0.71 0.04 9.88
C VAL A 69 0.59 -0.12 9.11
N PRO A 70 1.70 0.51 9.54
CA PRO A 70 3.01 0.27 8.95
C PRO A 70 3.40 -1.21 9.05
N GLN A 71 4.05 -1.73 8.01
CA GLN A 71 4.56 -3.10 7.99
C GLN A 71 6.05 -3.10 8.39
N THR A 72 6.34 -3.61 9.60
CA THR A 72 7.67 -3.54 10.22
C THR A 72 8.72 -4.42 9.54
N SER A 73 8.28 -5.34 8.69
CA SER A 73 9.15 -6.21 7.89
C SER A 73 9.99 -5.45 6.85
N CYS A 74 9.51 -4.30 6.36
CA CYS A 74 10.26 -3.45 5.43
C CYS A 74 10.27 -1.96 5.78
N SER A 75 9.57 -1.54 6.84
CA SER A 75 9.49 -0.13 7.24
C SER A 75 10.03 0.08 8.65
N SER A 76 10.72 1.20 8.85
CA SER A 76 11.17 1.63 10.18
C SER A 76 10.15 2.56 10.81
N THR A 77 9.51 2.14 11.90
CA THR A 77 8.60 2.98 12.67
C THR A 77 9.18 3.35 14.02
N ASN A 78 8.81 4.50 14.56
CA ASN A 78 9.10 4.78 15.97
C ASN A 78 8.12 4.02 16.89
N SER A 79 8.40 3.99 18.19
CA SER A 79 7.58 3.27 19.19
C SER A 79 6.16 3.83 19.38
N MET A 80 5.82 4.96 18.76
CA MET A 80 4.50 5.60 18.84
C MET A 80 3.61 5.30 17.62
N GLU A 81 4.08 4.55 16.63
CA GLU A 81 3.46 4.45 15.30
C GLU A 81 2.96 3.05 14.91
N HIS A 82 2.85 2.12 15.86
CA HIS A 82 2.43 0.74 15.54
C HIS A 82 1.05 0.64 14.90
N VAL A 83 0.16 1.63 15.10
CA VAL A 83 -1.14 1.75 14.40
C VAL A 83 -1.52 3.23 14.29
N ILE A 84 -1.63 3.77 13.08
CA ILE A 84 -2.12 5.12 12.81
C ILE A 84 -3.65 5.03 12.60
N LEU A 85 -4.41 5.82 13.37
CA LEU A 85 -5.86 5.67 13.46
C LEU A 85 -6.62 6.90 12.94
N GLY A 86 -7.76 6.64 12.30
CA GLY A 86 -8.81 7.61 12.01
C GLY A 86 -10.18 7.08 12.41
N ILE A 87 -11.24 7.89 12.36
CA ILE A 87 -12.59 7.49 12.75
C ILE A 87 -13.53 7.63 11.55
N VAL A 88 -14.25 6.56 11.21
CA VAL A 88 -15.51 6.63 10.46
C VAL A 88 -16.65 6.59 11.46
N TYR A 89 -17.67 7.41 11.28
CA TYR A 89 -18.85 7.40 12.12
C TYR A 89 -20.15 7.51 11.31
N TYR A 90 -21.18 6.82 11.77
CA TYR A 90 -22.54 6.84 11.24
C TYR A 90 -23.39 7.69 12.17
N GLY A 91 -23.58 8.96 11.80
CA GLY A 91 -24.39 9.88 12.59
C GLY A 91 -23.94 11.33 12.47
N THR A 92 -24.23 12.12 13.50
CA THR A 92 -23.97 13.57 13.50
C THR A 92 -22.72 13.98 14.28
N SER A 93 -22.23 13.13 15.19
CA SER A 93 -21.06 13.41 16.02
C SER A 93 -20.22 12.15 16.25
N PRO A 94 -18.88 12.23 16.12
CA PRO A 94 -18.01 11.10 16.38
C PRO A 94 -17.79 10.87 17.89
N SER A 95 -17.54 9.62 18.25
CA SER A 95 -16.95 9.21 19.53
C SER A 95 -15.79 8.25 19.27
N THR A 96 -14.98 7.99 20.29
CA THR A 96 -13.86 7.03 20.19
C THR A 96 -14.42 5.62 19.95
N PRO A 97 -14.08 4.95 18.82
CA PRO A 97 -14.48 3.57 18.58
C PRO A 97 -13.87 2.59 19.58
N ASP A 98 -14.57 1.49 19.85
CA ASP A 98 -14.08 0.31 20.59
C ASP A 98 -13.91 -0.92 19.70
N THR A 99 -13.99 -0.73 18.38
CA THR A 99 -13.91 -1.80 17.37
C THR A 99 -12.53 -2.45 17.31
N THR A 100 -12.50 -3.71 16.87
CA THR A 100 -11.27 -4.51 16.77
C THR A 100 -10.84 -4.64 15.31
N GLY A 101 -9.55 -4.42 15.05
CA GLY A 101 -8.98 -4.58 13.72
C GLY A 101 -8.83 -6.03 13.29
N TYR A 102 -8.71 -6.23 11.98
CA TYR A 102 -8.48 -7.55 11.40
C TYR A 102 -7.10 -8.11 11.78
N ASN A 103 -7.03 -9.44 11.95
CA ASN A 103 -5.77 -10.14 12.03
C ASN A 103 -5.01 -10.01 10.70
N LYS A 104 -3.71 -9.76 10.80
CA LYS A 104 -2.81 -9.64 9.65
C LYS A 104 -1.46 -10.25 9.98
N THR A 105 -0.77 -10.68 8.94
CA THR A 105 0.63 -11.09 9.00
C THR A 105 1.48 -9.93 8.50
N ASP A 106 2.49 -9.54 9.27
CA ASP A 106 3.45 -8.51 8.84
C ASP A 106 4.15 -8.97 7.55
N SER A 107 3.93 -8.22 6.47
CA SER A 107 4.54 -8.43 5.17
C SER A 107 4.45 -7.15 4.35
N CYS A 108 5.34 -7.00 3.39
CA CYS A 108 5.33 -5.92 2.41
C CYS A 108 4.97 -6.41 1.01
N ASP A 109 4.22 -7.51 0.95
CA ASP A 109 3.67 -8.04 -0.28
C ASP A 109 2.49 -7.19 -0.77
N ASP A 110 2.46 -6.95 -2.07
CA ASP A 110 1.30 -6.41 -2.75
C ASP A 110 0.09 -7.35 -2.64
N ILE A 111 -1.09 -6.84 -2.99
CA ILE A 111 -2.26 -7.69 -3.23
C ILE A 111 -1.91 -8.75 -4.28
N SER A 112 -2.38 -9.99 -4.08
CA SER A 112 -2.14 -11.10 -4.99
C SER A 112 -2.47 -10.72 -6.44
N SER A 113 -1.54 -11.00 -7.34
CA SER A 113 -1.72 -10.77 -8.78
C SER A 113 -2.94 -11.49 -9.37
N THR A 114 -3.43 -12.56 -8.73
CA THR A 114 -4.65 -13.25 -9.13
C THR A 114 -5.92 -12.44 -8.91
N ASP A 115 -5.90 -11.50 -7.95
CA ASP A 115 -7.04 -10.62 -7.65
C ASP A 115 -6.96 -9.31 -8.46
N LEU A 116 -5.76 -8.93 -8.90
CA LEU A 116 -5.50 -7.72 -9.70
C LEU A 116 -5.72 -7.95 -11.20
N VAL A 117 -6.94 -8.32 -11.58
CA VAL A 117 -7.29 -8.59 -13.00
C VAL A 117 -7.73 -7.28 -13.69
N PRO A 118 -7.01 -6.75 -14.70
CA PRO A 118 -7.41 -5.53 -15.39
C PRO A 118 -8.78 -5.68 -16.08
N TYR A 119 -9.63 -4.68 -15.94
CA TYR A 119 -10.95 -4.68 -16.61
C TYR A 119 -10.80 -4.71 -18.14
N VAL A 120 -9.85 -3.92 -18.66
CA VAL A 120 -9.41 -4.00 -20.04
C VAL A 120 -8.28 -5.01 -20.13
N SER A 121 -8.62 -6.24 -20.49
CA SER A 121 -7.65 -7.33 -20.59
C SER A 121 -6.56 -7.02 -21.62
N LYS A 122 -5.31 -7.33 -21.23
CA LYS A 122 -4.12 -7.29 -22.09
C LYS A 122 -3.38 -8.61 -21.90
N THR A 123 -2.96 -9.21 -23.00
CA THR A 123 -2.11 -10.40 -23.00
C THR A 123 -0.72 -9.97 -23.44
N VAL A 124 0.29 -10.32 -22.64
CA VAL A 124 1.69 -10.17 -23.03
C VAL A 124 2.02 -11.30 -24.01
N ASP A 125 2.70 -10.98 -25.11
CA ASP A 125 3.14 -11.98 -26.07
C ASP A 125 4.13 -12.94 -25.40
N SER A 126 3.90 -14.25 -25.54
CA SER A 126 4.82 -15.29 -25.08
C SER A 126 6.22 -15.19 -25.69
N ALA A 127 6.39 -14.50 -26.81
CA ALA A 127 7.69 -14.23 -27.43
C ALA A 127 8.38 -12.97 -26.89
N ALA A 128 7.68 -12.11 -26.13
CA ALA A 128 8.23 -10.92 -25.49
C ALA A 128 8.97 -11.29 -24.19
N ILE A 129 9.98 -12.17 -24.32
CA ILE A 129 10.83 -12.59 -23.22
C ILE A 129 12.17 -11.85 -23.38
N TRP A 130 12.42 -10.91 -22.48
CA TRP A 130 13.75 -10.32 -22.27
C TRP A 130 14.13 -10.62 -20.83
N ALA A 131 15.23 -11.35 -20.64
CA ALA A 131 15.77 -11.67 -19.32
C ALA A 131 17.07 -10.89 -19.15
N GLU A 132 16.94 -9.63 -18.74
CA GLU A 132 18.05 -8.85 -18.21
C GLU A 132 17.84 -8.75 -16.70
N GLU A 133 18.75 -9.35 -15.95
CA GLU A 133 18.75 -9.22 -14.49
C GLU A 133 19.51 -7.95 -14.13
N GLU A 134 18.82 -7.02 -13.46
CA GLU A 134 19.37 -5.76 -12.98
C GLU A 134 19.41 -5.83 -11.44
N PRO A 135 20.47 -6.40 -10.83
CA PRO A 135 20.50 -6.66 -9.40
C PRO A 135 20.53 -5.37 -8.60
N VAL A 136 19.67 -5.28 -7.58
CA VAL A 136 19.64 -4.16 -6.63
C VAL A 136 20.49 -4.53 -5.41
N THR A 137 21.45 -3.69 -5.05
CA THR A 137 22.27 -3.87 -3.85
C THR A 137 22.38 -2.59 -3.03
N ILE A 138 22.60 -2.72 -1.73
CA ILE A 138 22.90 -1.61 -0.81
C ILE A 138 24.29 -1.82 -0.21
N GLY A 139 25.09 -0.75 -0.16
CA GLY A 139 26.44 -0.82 0.38
C GLY A 139 27.01 0.54 0.76
N ALA A 140 28.18 0.54 1.39
CA ALA A 140 28.90 1.76 1.73
C ALA A 140 29.30 2.51 0.45
N ALA A 141 29.16 3.84 0.46
CA ALA A 141 29.57 4.66 -0.67
C ALA A 141 31.10 4.56 -0.89
N PRO A 142 31.59 4.49 -2.14
CA PRO A 142 33.01 4.30 -2.43
C PRO A 142 33.93 5.35 -1.81
N THR A 143 33.45 6.58 -1.66
CA THR A 143 34.22 7.74 -1.17
C THR A 143 33.98 8.05 0.30
N ASN A 144 32.96 7.45 0.93
CA ASN A 144 32.62 7.70 2.33
C ASN A 144 31.87 6.52 2.93
N SER A 145 32.53 5.76 3.80
CA SER A 145 31.94 4.58 4.46
C SER A 145 30.80 4.90 5.42
N ASN A 146 30.56 6.18 5.74
CA ASN A 146 29.44 6.61 6.58
C ASN A 146 28.16 6.89 5.76
N LEU A 147 28.20 6.75 4.43
CA LEU A 147 27.03 6.87 3.56
C LEU A 147 26.67 5.50 3.00
N LEU A 148 25.38 5.23 2.86
CA LEU A 148 24.84 4.05 2.19
C LEU A 148 24.28 4.44 0.83
N TRP A 149 24.67 3.72 -0.21
CA TRP A 149 24.17 3.89 -1.57
C TRP A 149 23.45 2.63 -2.02
N TRP A 150 22.32 2.84 -2.69
CA TRP A 150 21.68 1.83 -3.51
C TRP A 150 22.34 1.81 -4.89
N SER A 151 22.52 0.62 -5.46
CA SER A 151 22.99 0.45 -6.83
C SER A 151 22.10 -0.54 -7.58
N VAL A 152 21.95 -0.30 -8.88
CA VAL A 152 21.30 -1.20 -9.84
C VAL A 152 22.40 -1.64 -10.80
N ASN A 153 22.64 -2.95 -10.86
CA ASN A 153 23.68 -3.54 -11.71
C ASN A 153 25.07 -2.92 -11.51
N GLY A 154 25.42 -2.71 -10.23
CA GLY A 154 26.72 -2.17 -9.80
C GLY A 154 26.88 -0.66 -9.98
N ALA A 155 25.89 0.05 -10.51
CA ALA A 155 25.93 1.50 -10.67
C ALA A 155 24.90 2.21 -9.79
N THR A 156 25.27 3.35 -9.21
CA THR A 156 24.35 4.28 -8.55
C THR A 156 24.02 5.40 -9.52
N LEU A 157 22.74 5.79 -9.59
CA LEU A 157 22.31 6.90 -10.42
C LEU A 157 22.96 8.21 -9.90
N ASP A 158 23.78 8.81 -10.73
CA ASP A 158 24.37 10.14 -10.53
C ASP A 158 24.13 10.96 -11.81
N MET A 159 23.25 11.95 -11.72
CA MET A 159 22.77 12.71 -12.88
C MET A 159 22.98 14.20 -12.68
N SER A 160 23.36 14.90 -13.75
CA SER A 160 23.53 16.34 -13.71
C SER A 160 22.22 17.05 -14.01
N TRP A 161 21.68 17.81 -13.04
CA TRP A 161 20.49 18.63 -13.29
C TRP A 161 20.67 19.68 -14.40
N LEU A 162 21.91 20.06 -14.72
CA LEU A 162 22.23 21.00 -15.80
C LEU A 162 22.30 20.33 -17.18
N ASN A 163 22.30 19.00 -17.23
CA ASN A 163 22.39 18.22 -18.46
C ASN A 163 21.53 16.94 -18.31
N PRO A 164 20.19 17.07 -18.41
CA PRO A 164 19.24 16.00 -18.15
C PRO A 164 19.23 14.91 -19.22
#